data_AF-A0A2E7CK80-F1
#
_entry.id   AF-A0A2E7CK80-F1
#
_cell.length_a   1.000
_cell.length_b   1.000
_cell.length_c   1.000
_cell.angle_alpha   90.00
_cell.angle_beta   90.00
_cell.angle_gamma   90.00
#
_symmetry.space_group_name_H-M   'P 1'
#
loop_
_entity.id
_entity.type
_entity.pdbx_description
1 polymer ?
#
loop_
_entity_poly.entity_id
_entity_poly.type
_entity_poly.pdbx_seq_one_letter_code
_entity_poly.pdbx_strand_id
1 'polypeptide(L)'
;MLFTLTVFSLFGCNEEESKDTASTSSEDTALTSIEPEDDNSPSIVSADFWCYVAETGDPVDQWILSATVTDPQGVSTLKSFIPEGGSFQTLSGGEIASLAIVCTPEGLCTASATGATIGASCAQATQFQIEFYVEDEDGNMSTPQVVAGRAGTSAQG
;
A
#
# COMPACT_ATOMS: atom_id res chain seq x y z
N MET A 1 39.74 -23.43 -1.52
CA MET A 1 39.27 -24.47 -2.45
C MET A 1 38.18 -23.85 -3.29
N LEU A 2 38.45 -23.68 -4.58
CA LEU A 2 37.56 -23.06 -5.56
C LEU A 2 36.69 -24.18 -6.16
N PHE A 3 35.37 -24.05 -6.10
CA PHE A 3 34.45 -24.91 -6.84
C PHE A 3 33.61 -24.03 -7.77
N THR A 4 34.03 -23.97 -9.02
CA THR A 4 33.25 -23.40 -10.13
C THR A 4 32.35 -24.50 -10.66
N LEU A 5 31.04 -24.31 -10.61
CA LEU A 5 30.06 -25.20 -11.23
C LEU A 5 29.33 -24.42 -12.32
N THR A 6 29.75 -24.65 -13.56
CA THR A 6 29.07 -24.18 -14.77
C THR A 6 28.14 -25.29 -15.25
N VAL A 7 26.84 -25.03 -15.34
CA VAL A 7 25.90 -25.90 -16.05
C VAL A 7 25.21 -25.09 -17.13
N PHE A 8 25.60 -25.39 -18.36
CA PHE A 8 24.93 -25.04 -19.60
C PHE A 8 23.68 -25.90 -19.76
N SER A 9 22.53 -25.29 -20.00
CA SER A 9 21.39 -25.96 -20.65
C SER A 9 21.02 -25.18 -21.90
N LEU A 10 21.30 -25.80 -23.04
CA LEU A 10 20.81 -25.45 -24.37
C LEU A 10 19.57 -26.31 -24.68
N PHE A 11 18.80 -25.82 -25.66
CA PHE A 11 17.77 -26.48 -26.46
C PHE A 11 16.31 -26.33 -26.02
N GLY A 12 15.56 -25.68 -26.91
CA GLY A 12 14.10 -25.68 -26.93
C GLY A 12 13.51 -24.67 -27.91
N CYS A 13 14.00 -24.59 -29.16
CA CYS A 13 13.24 -23.96 -30.24
C CYS A 13 12.04 -24.86 -30.54
N ASN A 14 10.84 -24.42 -30.19
CA ASN A 14 9.60 -25.01 -30.67
C ASN A 14 9.02 -24.08 -31.74
N GLU A 15 8.83 -24.64 -32.93
CA GLU A 15 8.35 -23.97 -34.14
C GLU A 15 7.00 -24.63 -34.47
N GLU A 16 5.87 -23.96 -34.18
CA GLU A 16 4.56 -24.39 -34.68
C GLU A 16 3.75 -23.21 -35.23
N GLU A 17 3.66 -23.24 -36.55
CA GLU A 17 2.48 -23.07 -37.41
C GLU A 17 1.53 -21.86 -37.21
N SER A 18 1.55 -20.99 -38.23
CA SER A 18 0.57 -19.93 -38.47
C SER A 18 -0.82 -20.48 -38.75
N LYS A 19 -1.83 -19.91 -38.10
CA LYS A 19 -3.21 -19.95 -38.59
C LYS A 19 -3.84 -18.56 -38.47
N ASP A 20 -3.93 -17.91 -39.64
CA ASP A 20 -4.75 -16.73 -39.87
C ASP A 20 -6.16 -16.95 -39.30
N THR A 21 -6.55 -16.09 -38.35
CA THR A 21 -7.95 -15.93 -37.96
C THR A 21 -8.31 -14.46 -38.15
N ALA A 22 -9.27 -14.27 -39.04
CA ALA A 22 -9.77 -12.99 -39.51
C ALA A 22 -10.18 -12.06 -38.37
N SER A 23 -9.73 -10.82 -38.45
CA SER A 23 -10.29 -9.67 -37.74
C SER A 23 -11.79 -9.59 -37.99
N THR A 24 -12.58 -9.82 -36.94
CA THR A 24 -13.93 -9.25 -36.84
C THR A 24 -13.85 -8.18 -35.77
N SER A 25 -13.81 -6.93 -36.23
CA SER A 25 -13.97 -5.74 -35.44
C SER A 25 -15.35 -5.79 -34.79
N SER A 26 -15.38 -6.00 -33.49
CA SER A 26 -16.48 -5.60 -32.64
C SER A 26 -15.95 -4.44 -31.82
N GLU A 27 -16.44 -3.24 -32.13
CA GLU A 27 -16.31 -2.05 -31.31
C GLU A 27 -17.07 -2.32 -30.00
N ASP A 28 -16.41 -3.03 -29.08
CA ASP A 28 -16.90 -3.19 -27.72
C ASP A 28 -16.68 -1.85 -27.03
N THR A 29 -17.73 -1.05 -27.01
CA THR A 29 -17.81 0.13 -26.16
C THR A 29 -17.71 -0.40 -24.75
N ALA A 30 -16.49 -0.37 -24.20
CA ALA A 30 -16.21 -0.62 -22.80
C ALA A 30 -17.01 0.41 -21.99
N LEU A 31 -18.28 0.09 -21.73
CA LEU A 31 -19.07 0.71 -20.70
C LEU A 31 -18.28 0.48 -19.43
N THR A 32 -17.57 1.52 -19.01
CA THR A 32 -17.06 1.61 -17.65
C THR A 32 -18.32 1.53 -16.78
N SER A 33 -18.63 0.34 -16.29
CA SER A 33 -19.63 0.15 -15.25
C SER A 33 -19.14 1.00 -14.09
N ILE A 34 -19.73 2.18 -13.94
CA ILE A 34 -19.64 2.96 -12.72
C ILE A 34 -20.47 2.13 -11.74
N GLU A 35 -19.81 1.20 -11.04
CA GLU A 35 -20.44 0.57 -9.89
C GLU A 35 -20.84 1.69 -8.93
N PRO A 36 -22.07 1.67 -8.39
CA PRO A 36 -22.46 2.65 -7.38
C PRO A 36 -21.45 2.56 -6.24
N GLU A 37 -20.95 3.71 -5.79
CA GLU A 37 -20.20 3.76 -4.54
C GLU A 37 -21.07 3.10 -3.47
N ASP A 38 -20.51 2.11 -2.77
CA ASP A 38 -21.22 1.45 -1.69
C ASP A 38 -21.45 2.49 -0.59
N ASP A 39 -22.71 2.88 -0.40
CA ASP A 39 -23.11 3.88 0.60
C ASP A 39 -22.75 3.44 2.04
N ASN A 40 -22.28 2.20 2.25
CA ASN A 40 -21.83 1.67 3.53
C ASN A 40 -20.30 1.66 3.69
N SER A 41 -19.52 1.94 2.64
CA SER A 41 -18.07 1.89 2.74
C SER A 41 -17.51 2.96 3.69
N PRO A 42 -16.50 2.63 4.51
CA PRO A 42 -15.79 3.62 5.29
C PRO A 42 -15.05 4.61 4.38
N SER A 43 -14.79 5.80 4.89
CA SER A 43 -14.14 6.89 4.17
C SER A 43 -12.99 7.48 4.98
N ILE A 44 -11.84 7.66 4.32
CA ILE A 44 -10.66 8.32 4.88
C ILE A 44 -10.87 9.83 4.78
N VAL A 45 -10.92 10.52 5.92
CA VAL A 45 -11.18 11.96 6.00
C VAL A 45 -9.88 12.77 5.88
N SER A 46 -8.85 12.31 6.57
CA SER A 46 -7.52 12.93 6.56
C SER A 46 -6.47 11.86 6.80
N ALA A 47 -5.27 12.08 6.26
CA ALA A 47 -4.14 11.20 6.48
C ALA A 47 -2.83 11.98 6.39
N ASP A 48 -1.86 11.56 7.18
CA ASP A 48 -0.52 12.09 7.17
C ASP A 48 0.48 10.96 7.34
N PHE A 49 1.58 11.04 6.59
CA PHE A 49 2.60 10.01 6.55
C PHE A 49 3.97 10.63 6.67
N TRP A 50 4.66 10.35 7.78
CA TRP A 50 5.93 11.00 8.07
C TRP A 50 6.96 10.05 8.66
N CYS A 51 8.22 10.47 8.53
CA CYS A 51 9.37 9.83 9.15
C CYS A 51 10.02 10.80 10.13
N TYR A 52 10.31 10.35 11.35
CA TYR A 52 11.14 11.10 12.30
C TYR A 52 12.23 10.21 12.89
N VAL A 53 13.33 10.81 13.35
CA VAL A 53 14.41 10.08 14.02
C VAL A 53 14.12 10.06 15.52
N ALA A 54 13.86 8.87 16.07
CA ALA A 54 13.65 8.70 17.51
C ALA A 54 15.00 8.77 18.25
N GLU A 55 15.13 9.70 19.20
CA GLU A 55 16.38 9.94 19.95
C GLU A 55 16.48 9.14 21.27
N THR A 56 15.53 8.24 21.55
CA THR A 56 15.55 7.42 22.76
C THR A 56 16.54 6.27 22.63
N GLY A 57 17.83 6.56 22.80
CA GLY A 57 18.93 5.60 22.68
C GLY A 57 19.67 5.74 21.36
N ASP A 58 19.85 4.63 20.64
CA ASP A 58 20.40 4.68 19.28
C ASP A 58 19.37 5.32 18.33
N PRO A 59 19.77 6.26 17.46
CA PRO A 59 18.86 6.90 16.53
C PRO A 59 18.17 5.87 15.61
N VAL A 60 16.84 5.83 15.65
CA VAL A 60 16.03 4.98 14.78
C VAL A 60 15.12 5.84 13.92
N ASP A 61 15.22 5.68 12.60
CA ASP A 61 14.24 6.21 11.66
C ASP A 61 12.89 5.51 11.91
N GLN A 62 11.86 6.28 12.26
CA GLN A 62 10.53 5.78 12.55
C GLN A 62 9.53 6.39 11.57
N TRP A 63 8.88 5.53 10.79
CA TRP A 63 7.79 5.87 9.90
C TRP A 63 6.46 5.68 10.59
N ILE A 64 5.56 6.65 10.44
CA ILE A 64 4.22 6.67 11.02
C ILE A 64 3.22 7.13 9.96
N LEU A 65 2.14 6.36 9.81
CA LEU A 65 0.90 6.81 9.20
C LEU A 65 -0.09 7.11 10.33
N SER A 66 -0.79 8.24 10.22
CA SER A 66 -1.96 8.57 11.04
C SER A 66 -3.08 9.05 10.12
N ALA A 67 -4.27 8.49 10.29
CA ALA A 67 -5.44 8.81 9.49
C ALA A 67 -6.70 8.90 10.35
N THR A 68 -7.61 9.81 10.00
CA THR A 68 -8.96 9.87 10.57
C THR A 68 -9.94 9.31 9.57
N VAL A 69 -10.83 8.44 10.04
CA VAL A 69 -11.79 7.69 9.23
C VAL A 69 -13.19 7.91 9.76
N THR A 70 -14.16 7.93 8.85
CA THR A 70 -15.59 7.87 9.15
C THR A 70 -16.20 6.63 8.53
N ASP A 71 -17.25 6.10 9.15
CA ASP A 71 -18.01 4.97 8.65
C ASP A 71 -19.51 5.35 8.71
N PRO A 72 -20.28 5.19 7.62
CA PRO A 72 -21.73 5.41 7.60
C PRO A 72 -22.50 4.60 8.66
N GLN A 73 -22.00 3.42 9.03
CA GLN A 73 -22.55 2.55 10.07
C GLN A 73 -22.05 2.92 11.48
N GLY A 74 -21.06 3.83 11.54
CA GLY A 74 -20.47 4.41 12.74
C GLY A 74 -19.08 3.84 13.04
N VAL A 75 -18.10 4.69 13.39
CA VAL A 75 -16.67 4.32 13.53
C VAL A 75 -16.34 3.12 14.43
N SER A 76 -17.26 2.68 15.28
CA SER A 76 -17.12 1.43 16.06
C SER A 76 -17.19 0.16 15.21
N THR A 77 -17.69 0.21 13.98
CA THR A 77 -17.74 -0.91 13.04
C THR A 77 -16.46 -1.06 12.23
N LEU A 78 -15.45 -0.20 12.44
CA LEU A 78 -14.17 -0.34 11.77
C LEU A 78 -13.43 -1.59 12.26
N LYS A 79 -12.87 -2.35 11.31
CA LYS A 79 -12.00 -3.48 11.63
C LYS A 79 -10.74 -2.97 12.31
N SER A 80 -10.49 -3.42 13.54
CA SER A 80 -9.40 -2.86 14.36
C SER A 80 -8.00 -3.22 13.85
N PHE A 81 -7.85 -4.28 13.04
CA PHE A 81 -6.56 -4.74 12.54
C PHE A 81 -6.67 -5.27 11.10
N ILE A 82 -5.92 -4.66 10.19
CA ILE A 82 -5.86 -5.02 8.77
C ILE A 82 -4.39 -5.33 8.44
N PRO A 83 -3.97 -6.60 8.43
CA PRO A 83 -2.55 -6.99 8.35
C PRO A 83 -1.80 -6.45 7.13
N GLU A 84 -2.50 -6.27 6.01
CA GLU A 84 -1.95 -5.83 4.72
C GLU A 84 -2.73 -4.61 4.20
N GLY A 85 -3.21 -3.75 5.12
CA GLY A 85 -4.03 -2.59 4.77
C GLY A 85 -3.27 -1.43 4.14
N GLY A 86 -1.93 -1.44 4.20
CA GLY A 86 -1.06 -0.42 3.60
C GLY A 86 0.06 -1.01 2.76
N SER A 87 0.38 -0.37 1.64
CA SER A 87 1.51 -0.65 0.75
C SER A 87 2.48 0.53 0.81
N PHE A 88 3.66 0.33 1.40
CA PHE A 88 4.75 1.31 1.42
C PHE A 88 5.47 1.26 0.08
N GLN A 89 5.54 2.39 -0.62
CA GLN A 89 5.99 2.45 -2.01
C GLN A 89 7.04 3.54 -2.23
N THR A 90 7.82 3.40 -3.29
CA THR A 90 8.51 4.55 -3.89
C THR A 90 7.52 5.47 -4.59
N LEU A 91 7.89 6.73 -4.86
CA LEU A 91 7.08 7.63 -5.71
C LEU A 91 6.84 7.10 -7.14
N SER A 92 7.62 6.11 -7.60
CA SER A 92 7.38 5.45 -8.89
C SER A 92 6.35 4.31 -8.81
N GLY A 93 5.73 4.09 -7.65
CA GLY A 93 4.73 3.04 -7.40
C GLY A 93 5.31 1.65 -7.15
N GLY A 94 6.62 1.53 -6.89
CA GLY A 94 7.23 0.24 -6.57
C GLY A 94 7.02 -0.09 -5.09
N GLU A 95 6.28 -1.15 -4.79
CA GLU A 95 6.09 -1.62 -3.40
C GLU A 95 7.41 -2.12 -2.81
N ILE A 96 7.66 -1.71 -1.57
CA ILE A 96 8.83 -2.06 -0.77
C ILE A 96 8.41 -2.99 0.37
N ALA A 97 7.28 -2.71 1.02
CA ALA A 97 6.76 -3.48 2.14
C ALA A 97 5.26 -3.27 2.31
N SER A 98 4.57 -4.27 2.82
CA SER A 98 3.19 -4.15 3.28
C SER A 98 3.17 -3.85 4.79
N LEU A 99 2.27 -2.96 5.20
CA LEU A 99 2.11 -2.50 6.57
C LEU A 99 0.71 -2.83 7.08
N ALA A 100 0.66 -3.22 8.35
CA ALA A 100 -0.62 -3.40 9.02
C ALA A 100 -1.21 -2.05 9.43
N ILE A 101 -2.50 -1.86 9.17
CA ILE A 101 -3.29 -0.73 9.66
C ILE A 101 -4.02 -1.14 10.93
N VAL A 102 -3.90 -0.34 11.98
CA VAL A 102 -4.59 -0.53 13.26
C VAL A 102 -5.54 0.65 13.47
N CYS A 103 -6.82 0.38 13.64
CA CYS A 103 -7.85 1.40 13.87
C CYS A 103 -8.39 1.34 15.30
N THR A 104 -8.64 2.50 15.89
CA THR A 104 -9.32 2.65 17.18
C THR A 104 -10.83 2.87 16.98
N PRO A 105 -11.66 2.59 18.00
CA PRO A 105 -13.10 2.85 17.94
C PRO A 105 -13.50 4.32 17.77
N GLU A 106 -12.55 5.25 17.95
CA GLU A 106 -12.74 6.69 17.71
C GLU A 106 -12.49 7.10 16.24
N GLY A 107 -12.19 6.14 15.35
CA GLY A 107 -11.92 6.41 13.94
C GLY A 107 -10.49 6.86 13.66
N LEU A 108 -9.55 6.65 14.58
CA LEU A 108 -8.12 6.90 14.35
C LEU A 108 -7.45 5.62 13.85
N CYS A 109 -6.88 5.66 12.65
CA CYS A 109 -6.13 4.55 12.07
C CYS A 109 -4.64 4.89 11.96
N THR A 110 -3.78 3.94 12.30
CA THR A 110 -2.34 4.13 12.35
C THR A 110 -1.59 2.96 11.74
N ALA A 111 -0.40 3.22 11.24
CA ALA A 111 0.59 2.20 10.89
C ALA A 111 1.97 2.70 11.29
N SER A 112 2.89 1.77 11.56
CA SER A 112 4.26 2.14 11.90
C SER A 112 5.26 1.12 11.41
N ALA A 113 6.45 1.59 11.05
CA ALA A 113 7.58 0.75 10.69
C ALA A 113 8.89 1.46 11.03
N THR A 114 9.93 0.67 11.31
CA THR A 114 11.28 1.24 11.43
C THR A 114 11.90 1.32 10.04
N GLY A 115 12.70 2.36 9.80
CA GLY A 115 13.45 2.53 8.57
C GLY A 115 14.41 1.38 8.28
N ALA A 116 14.93 0.71 9.32
CA ALA A 116 15.76 -0.48 9.18
C ALA A 116 14.97 -1.68 8.63
N THR A 117 13.70 -1.85 9.03
CA THR A 117 12.83 -2.94 8.55
C THR A 117 12.47 -2.77 7.08
N ILE A 118 12.14 -1.55 6.67
CA ILE A 118 11.66 -1.25 5.31
C ILE A 118 12.76 -0.72 4.38
N GLY A 119 13.98 -0.54 4.87
CA GLY A 119 15.10 0.01 4.11
C GLY A 119 14.93 1.47 3.68
N ALA A 120 14.18 2.28 4.44
CA ALA A 120 13.88 3.68 4.11
C ALA A 120 14.25 4.63 5.25
N SER A 121 15.14 5.59 4.99
CA SER A 121 15.58 6.59 5.98
C SER A 121 14.75 7.88 5.94
N CYS A 122 14.70 8.62 7.06
CA CYS A 122 14.00 9.91 7.08
C CYS A 122 14.64 10.98 6.18
N ALA A 123 15.94 10.84 5.85
CA ALA A 123 16.63 11.74 4.93
C ALA A 123 16.07 11.70 3.50
N GLN A 124 15.38 10.61 3.15
CA GLN A 124 14.77 10.39 1.84
C GLN A 124 13.24 10.38 1.93
N ALA A 125 12.66 10.93 3.00
CA ALA A 125 11.24 10.72 3.29
C ALA A 125 10.30 11.13 2.14
N THR A 126 10.66 12.19 1.40
CA THR A 126 9.90 12.70 0.25
C THR A 126 10.03 11.86 -1.03
N GLN A 127 10.78 10.75 -1.01
CA GLN A 127 10.91 9.80 -2.12
C GLN A 127 9.97 8.60 -1.99
N PHE A 128 9.22 8.54 -0.89
CA PHE A 128 8.31 7.44 -0.57
C PHE A 128 6.88 7.95 -0.42
N GLN A 129 5.95 7.01 -0.50
CA GLN A 129 4.53 7.22 -0.27
C GLN A 129 3.95 5.95 0.35
N ILE A 130 2.75 6.06 0.90
CA ILE A 130 1.95 4.92 1.32
C ILE A 130 0.62 4.96 0.59
N GLU A 131 0.24 3.84 -0.02
CA GLU A 131 -1.12 3.59 -0.47
C GLU A 131 -1.81 2.74 0.58
N PHE A 132 -3.00 3.12 1.05
CA PHE A 132 -3.69 2.34 2.08
C PHE A 132 -5.21 2.41 1.92
N TYR A 133 -5.88 1.44 2.53
CA TYR A 133 -7.33 1.39 2.66
C TYR A 133 -7.72 1.02 4.09
N VAL A 134 -8.99 1.18 4.40
CA VAL A 134 -9.62 0.69 5.63
C VAL A 134 -10.81 -0.19 5.31
N GLU A 135 -11.15 -1.08 6.23
CA GLU A 135 -12.20 -2.09 6.11
C GLU A 135 -13.07 -2.02 7.37
N ASP A 136 -14.38 -2.16 7.22
CA ASP A 136 -15.28 -2.34 8.36
C ASP A 136 -15.42 -3.84 8.75
N GLU A 137 -16.24 -4.13 9.74
CA GLU A 137 -16.50 -5.50 10.21
C GLU A 137 -17.38 -6.32 9.24
N ASP A 138 -18.10 -5.65 8.34
CA ASP A 138 -18.96 -6.26 7.32
C ASP A 138 -18.18 -6.57 6.02
N GLY A 139 -16.95 -6.07 5.91
CA GLY A 139 -16.02 -6.30 4.80
C GLY A 139 -16.06 -5.23 3.71
N ASN A 140 -16.77 -4.11 3.93
CA ASN A 140 -16.76 -2.99 2.99
C ASN A 140 -15.43 -2.24 3.10
N MET A 141 -14.85 -1.90 1.95
CA MET A 141 -13.54 -1.25 1.87
C MET A 141 -13.69 0.22 1.47
N SER A 142 -12.85 1.08 2.02
CA SER A 142 -12.71 2.45 1.53
C SER A 142 -12.03 2.49 0.17
N THR A 143 -12.25 3.55 -0.60
CA THR A 143 -11.38 3.89 -1.74
C THR A 143 -9.93 4.07 -1.26
N PRO A 144 -8.93 3.42 -1.89
CA PRO A 144 -7.52 3.57 -1.49
C PRO A 144 -7.05 5.03 -1.57
N GLN A 145 -6.21 5.42 -0.62
CA GLN A 145 -5.59 6.75 -0.56
C GLN A 145 -4.07 6.64 -0.66
N VAL A 146 -3.46 7.52 -1.47
CA VAL A 146 -2.01 7.64 -1.60
C VAL A 146 -1.54 8.90 -0.87
N VAL A 147 -0.66 8.72 0.11
CA VAL A 147 -0.12 9.81 0.94
C VAL A 147 1.39 9.87 0.78
N ALA A 148 1.89 11.01 0.29
CA ALA A 148 3.31 11.25 0.15
C ALA A 148 4.00 11.36 1.51
N GLY A 149 5.18 10.74 1.62
CA GLY A 149 6.00 10.82 2.82
C GLY A 149 6.62 12.20 3.03
N ARG A 150 6.74 12.61 4.30
CA ARG A 150 7.47 13.82 4.69
C ARG A 150 8.40 13.58 5.87
N ALA A 151 9.41 14.43 6.03
CA ALA A 151 10.16 14.47 7.27
C ALA A 151 9.28 15.09 8.39
N GLY A 152 9.35 14.51 9.58
CA GLY A 152 8.69 14.96 10.80
C GLY A 152 9.71 15.30 11.89
N THR A 153 9.29 16.10 12.87
CA THR A 153 10.16 16.55 13.97
C THR A 153 9.99 15.71 15.24
N SER A 154 8.97 14.84 15.31
CA SER A 154 8.69 13.96 16.45
C SER A 154 7.61 12.93 16.08
N ALA A 155 7.32 11.98 16.98
CA ALA A 155 6.01 11.34 17.03
C ALA A 155 4.99 12.44 17.31
N GLN A 156 4.25 12.89 16.29
CA GLN A 156 3.09 13.75 16.49
C GLN A 156 1.90 12.83 16.76
N GLY A 157 1.35 12.92 17.96
CA GLY A 157 0.09 12.29 18.37
C GLY A 157 -1.01 13.31 18.43
#